data_AF-D1PWU5-F1
#
_entry.id   AF-D1PWU5-F1
#
_cell.length_a   1.000
_cell.length_b   1.000
_cell.length_c   1.000
_cell.angle_alpha   90.00
_cell.angle_beta   90.00
_cell.angle_gamma   90.00
#
_symmetry.space_group_name_H-M   'P 1'
#
loop_
_entity.id
_entity.type
_entity.pdbx_description
1 polymer ?
#
loop_
_entity_poly.entity_id
_entity_poly.type
_entity_poly.pdbx_seq_one_letter_code
_entity_poly.pdbx_strand_id
1 'polypeptide(L)'
;MKKKARIVPLFPELEDISDLDSLREIFENAGEMAGLFKGKSQVQPSGKKGLKVTYQFKVKLRGTSKPPIWRRVLVPAHFTFSGFHAVLQEAFGWWNEHLYNFCDVPYSRALNIAEPREDDWQEPDYDARTYTLGEFFGDGSVTKKLCYVYDFGDDWTHDIALEKVLDQPSEHATCTAGKGACPEEDCGGIWGYEQMKETGEIDATDFDVDEVREAVEELPYDGYEPW
;
A
#
# COMPACT_ATOMS: atom_id res chain seq x y z
N MET A 1 -25.80 -4.22 37.20
CA MET A 1 -24.95 -3.03 37.43
C MET A 1 -23.77 -3.09 36.46
N LYS A 2 -23.74 -2.23 35.43
CA LYS A 2 -22.62 -2.17 34.47
C LYS A 2 -21.56 -1.21 35.01
N LYS A 3 -20.33 -1.69 35.23
CA LYS A 3 -19.19 -0.83 35.62
C LYS A 3 -18.85 0.08 34.43
N LYS A 4 -18.91 1.40 34.62
CA LYS A 4 -18.33 2.36 33.65
C LYS A 4 -16.81 2.18 33.69
N ALA A 5 -16.19 1.92 32.55
CA ALA A 5 -14.76 2.00 32.40
C ALA A 5 -14.34 3.46 32.59
N ARG A 6 -13.38 3.70 33.49
CA ARG A 6 -12.72 5.00 33.65
C ARG A 6 -11.67 5.07 32.55
N ILE A 7 -11.77 6.04 31.64
CA ILE A 7 -10.69 6.35 30.73
C ILE A 7 -9.61 7.02 31.58
N VAL A 8 -8.49 6.34 31.76
CA VAL A 8 -7.27 6.91 32.33
C VAL A 8 -6.47 7.44 31.14
N PRO A 9 -6.04 8.71 31.12
CA PRO A 9 -5.23 9.23 30.03
C PRO A 9 -3.93 8.43 29.96
N LEU A 10 -3.52 8.08 28.75
CA LEU A 10 -2.38 7.18 28.52
C LEU A 10 -1.05 7.79 29.01
N PHE A 11 -0.98 9.12 29.14
CA PHE A 11 0.19 9.87 29.59
C PHE A 11 -0.23 11.13 30.37
N PRO A 12 -0.42 11.03 31.70
CA PRO A 12 -0.74 12.20 32.53
C PRO A 12 0.43 13.19 32.67
N GLU A 13 1.63 12.81 32.22
CA GLU A 13 2.86 13.61 32.27
C GLU A 13 2.98 14.63 31.12
N LEU A 14 2.09 14.58 30.12
CA LEU A 14 2.10 15.50 28.97
C LEU A 14 1.60 16.92 29.30
N GLU A 15 1.07 17.15 30.51
CA GLU A 15 0.49 18.45 30.88
C GLU A 15 1.54 19.52 31.25
N ASP A 16 2.81 19.15 31.44
CA ASP A 16 3.85 20.09 31.88
C ASP A 16 5.22 19.84 31.22
N ILE A 17 5.26 19.85 29.89
CA ILE A 17 6.50 19.66 29.14
C ILE A 17 7.02 20.99 28.64
N SER A 18 7.88 21.61 29.45
CA SER A 18 8.62 22.82 29.08
C SER A 18 10.10 22.55 28.73
N ASP A 19 10.54 21.30 28.86
CA ASP A 19 11.94 20.91 28.70
C ASP A 19 12.14 19.92 27.54
N LEU A 20 13.05 20.27 26.63
CA LEU A 20 13.40 19.50 25.44
C LEU A 20 14.11 18.19 25.79
N ASP A 21 14.82 18.12 26.91
CA ASP A 21 15.46 16.88 27.37
C ASP A 21 14.42 15.87 27.87
N SER A 22 13.36 16.33 28.53
CA SER A 22 12.22 15.49 28.92
C SER A 22 11.44 14.96 27.71
N LEU A 23 11.29 15.77 26.65
CA LEU A 23 10.71 15.30 25.38
C LEU A 23 11.55 14.21 24.75
N ARG A 24 12.86 14.41 24.68
CA ARG A 24 13.79 13.45 24.07
C ARG A 24 13.75 12.10 24.81
N GLU A 25 13.73 12.11 26.13
CA GLU A 25 13.62 10.89 26.94
C GLU A 25 12.27 10.18 26.77
N ILE A 26 11.17 10.93 26.60
CA ILE A 26 9.87 10.37 26.23
C ILE A 26 9.89 9.76 24.81
N PHE A 27 10.54 10.41 23.84
CA PHE A 27 10.65 9.90 22.47
C PHE A 27 11.55 8.66 22.38
N GLU A 28 12.66 8.63 23.11
CA GLU A 28 13.56 7.47 23.22
C GLU A 28 12.82 6.29 23.87
N ASN A 29 12.10 6.53 24.98
CA ASN A 29 11.24 5.52 25.61
C ASN A 29 10.03 5.11 24.75
N ALA A 30 9.48 6.01 23.95
CA ALA A 30 8.39 5.71 23.02
C ALA A 30 8.85 4.82 21.85
N GLY A 31 10.11 4.96 21.42
CA GLY A 31 10.76 4.04 20.47
C GLY A 31 10.89 2.63 21.03
N GLU A 32 11.32 2.49 22.28
CA GLU A 32 11.39 1.18 22.97
C GLU A 32 9.99 0.59 23.22
N MET A 33 9.01 1.43 23.59
CA MET A 33 7.62 1.01 23.81
C MET A 33 6.87 0.73 22.49
N ALA A 34 7.25 1.33 21.37
CA ALA A 34 6.71 1.01 20.05
C ALA A 34 7.03 -0.44 19.66
N GLY A 35 8.20 -0.96 20.06
CA GLY A 35 8.54 -2.37 19.92
C GLY A 35 7.66 -3.30 20.75
N LEU A 36 7.18 -2.84 21.92
CA LEU A 36 6.31 -3.62 22.83
C LEU A 36 4.86 -3.75 22.33
N PHE A 37 4.38 -2.81 21.52
CA PHE A 37 3.00 -2.79 20.99
C PHE A 37 2.89 -3.23 19.53
N LYS A 38 3.88 -3.95 19.00
CA LYS A 38 3.75 -4.60 17.69
C LYS A 38 2.67 -5.68 17.78
N GLY A 39 1.42 -5.27 17.57
CA GLY A 39 0.30 -6.19 17.40
C GLY A 39 0.68 -7.24 16.36
N LYS A 40 0.30 -8.50 16.57
CA LYS A 40 0.58 -9.52 15.57
C LYS A 40 -0.14 -9.14 14.27
N SER A 41 0.60 -9.07 13.17
CA SER A 41 -0.01 -8.87 11.85
C SER A 41 -1.04 -9.96 11.61
N GLN A 42 -2.19 -9.57 11.05
CA GLN A 42 -3.16 -10.56 10.58
C GLN A 42 -2.69 -11.28 9.32
N VAL A 43 -1.60 -10.79 8.72
CA VAL A 43 -0.99 -11.31 7.52
C VAL A 43 0.36 -11.96 7.87
N GLN A 44 0.55 -13.20 7.45
CA GLN A 44 1.80 -13.93 7.66
C GLN A 44 2.40 -14.29 6.30
N PRO A 45 3.59 -13.79 5.98
CA PRO A 45 4.34 -14.29 4.83
C PRO A 45 4.54 -15.80 4.96
N SER A 46 4.42 -16.51 3.84
CA SER A 46 4.46 -17.98 3.84
C SER A 46 5.16 -18.57 2.62
N GLY A 47 5.67 -17.72 1.74
CA GLY A 47 6.23 -18.10 0.46
C GLY A 47 7.75 -18.25 0.46
N LYS A 48 8.30 -18.33 -0.75
CA LYS A 48 9.74 -18.43 -1.02
C LYS A 48 10.06 -17.79 -2.36
N LYS A 49 11.34 -17.42 -2.56
CA LYS A 49 11.81 -16.93 -3.87
C LYS A 49 11.67 -18.00 -4.96
N GLY A 50 11.51 -17.54 -6.20
CA GLY A 50 11.57 -18.38 -7.40
C GLY A 50 10.31 -19.19 -7.70
N LEU A 51 9.17 -18.89 -7.07
CA LEU A 51 7.89 -19.45 -7.47
C LEU A 51 7.58 -19.11 -8.94
N LYS A 52 7.09 -20.11 -9.68
CA LYS A 52 6.77 -20.00 -11.11
C LYS A 52 5.25 -19.94 -11.27
N VAL A 53 4.65 -18.90 -10.69
CA VAL A 53 3.22 -18.63 -10.75
C VAL A 53 2.97 -17.17 -11.09
N THR A 54 1.78 -16.87 -11.60
CA THR A 54 1.26 -15.50 -11.75
C THR A 54 0.13 -15.29 -10.77
N TYR A 55 0.16 -14.18 -10.04
CA TYR A 55 -0.93 -13.79 -9.17
C TYR A 55 -1.92 -12.91 -9.91
N GLN A 56 -3.23 -13.17 -9.72
CA GLN A 56 -4.28 -12.26 -10.13
C GLN A 56 -4.74 -11.46 -8.91
N PHE A 57 -4.49 -10.17 -8.94
CA PHE A 57 -4.96 -9.24 -7.92
C PHE A 57 -6.14 -8.44 -8.42
N LYS A 58 -7.07 -8.14 -7.52
CA LYS A 58 -7.99 -7.02 -7.65
C LYS A 58 -7.59 -5.94 -6.67
N VAL A 59 -7.34 -4.75 -7.18
CA VAL A 59 -6.92 -3.58 -6.42
C VAL A 59 -8.02 -2.56 -6.48
N LYS A 60 -8.50 -2.08 -5.32
CA LYS A 60 -9.60 -1.14 -5.23
C LYS A 60 -9.16 0.08 -4.41
N LEU A 61 -9.35 1.27 -4.96
CA LEU A 61 -9.13 2.52 -4.24
C LEU A 61 -10.28 2.75 -3.25
N ARG A 62 -9.96 2.91 -1.97
CA ARG A 62 -10.94 3.17 -0.90
C ARG A 62 -11.55 4.57 -1.06
N GLY A 63 -12.68 4.80 -0.41
CA GLY A 63 -13.38 6.09 -0.45
C GLY A 63 -14.09 6.41 -1.77
N THR A 64 -13.75 5.72 -2.87
CA THR A 64 -14.31 6.01 -4.19
C THR A 64 -15.64 5.30 -4.44
N SER A 65 -16.62 6.05 -4.95
CA SER A 65 -17.89 5.50 -5.38
C SER A 65 -18.49 6.32 -6.52
N LYS A 66 -19.38 5.68 -7.30
CA LYS A 66 -20.11 6.30 -8.43
C LYS A 66 -19.18 6.98 -9.47
N PRO A 67 -18.38 6.20 -10.22
CA PRO A 67 -18.17 4.75 -10.11
C PRO A 67 -17.10 4.38 -9.06
N PRO A 68 -17.08 3.13 -8.56
CA PRO A 68 -15.94 2.65 -7.78
C PRO A 68 -14.71 2.53 -8.69
N ILE A 69 -13.53 2.89 -8.17
CA ILE A 69 -12.26 2.78 -8.88
C ILE A 69 -11.56 1.48 -8.51
N TRP A 70 -11.26 0.66 -9.50
CA TRP A 70 -10.50 -0.58 -9.30
C TRP A 70 -9.80 -1.06 -10.56
N ARG A 71 -8.77 -1.88 -10.37
CA ARG A 71 -7.97 -2.53 -11.42
C ARG A 71 -7.83 -4.01 -11.11
N ARG A 72 -7.70 -4.84 -12.15
CA ARG A 72 -7.35 -6.25 -12.05
C ARG A 72 -6.07 -6.50 -12.82
N VAL A 73 -5.04 -6.88 -12.09
CA VAL A 73 -3.69 -7.07 -12.64
C VAL A 73 -3.24 -8.51 -12.47
N LEU A 74 -2.51 -9.00 -13.45
CA LEU A 74 -1.73 -10.21 -13.40
C LEU A 74 -0.29 -9.82 -13.12
N VAL A 75 0.33 -10.38 -12.09
CA VAL A 75 1.71 -10.04 -11.72
C VAL A 75 2.50 -11.34 -11.44
N PRO A 76 3.61 -11.59 -12.16
CA PRO A 76 4.47 -12.73 -11.89
C PRO A 76 5.01 -12.73 -10.45
N ALA A 77 5.10 -13.90 -9.82
CA ALA A 77 5.54 -14.02 -8.43
C ALA A 77 6.99 -13.56 -8.16
N HIS A 78 7.80 -13.38 -9.21
CA HIS A 78 9.17 -12.90 -9.09
C HIS A 78 9.28 -11.38 -8.99
N PHE A 79 8.19 -10.64 -9.22
CA PHE A 79 8.17 -9.19 -9.03
C PHE A 79 8.47 -8.85 -7.58
N THR A 80 9.23 -7.78 -7.39
CA THR A 80 9.49 -7.20 -6.07
C THR A 80 8.27 -6.37 -5.66
N PHE A 81 8.21 -5.94 -4.40
CA PHE A 81 7.17 -5.00 -3.98
C PHE A 81 7.34 -3.61 -4.58
N SER A 82 8.57 -3.19 -4.93
CA SER A 82 8.81 -1.97 -5.71
C SER A 82 8.34 -2.13 -7.17
N GLY A 83 8.57 -3.30 -7.77
CA GLY A 83 7.97 -3.65 -9.07
C GLY A 83 6.44 -3.68 -9.02
N PHE A 84 5.86 -4.20 -7.94
CA PHE A 84 4.41 -4.16 -7.77
C PHE A 84 3.89 -2.73 -7.55
N HIS A 85 4.61 -1.89 -6.81
CA HIS A 85 4.32 -0.46 -6.69
C HIS A 85 4.28 0.21 -8.07
N ALA A 86 5.26 -0.02 -8.94
CA ALA A 86 5.26 0.49 -10.30
C ALA A 86 4.03 0.03 -11.10
N VAL A 87 3.64 -1.25 -10.98
CA VAL A 87 2.39 -1.76 -11.59
C VAL A 87 1.17 -1.01 -11.09
N LEU A 88 1.12 -0.64 -9.80
CA LEU A 88 0.01 0.14 -9.26
C LEU A 88 0.03 1.59 -9.75
N GLN A 89 1.19 2.22 -9.85
CA GLN A 89 1.34 3.57 -10.37
C GLN A 89 0.83 3.66 -11.81
N GLU A 90 1.32 2.80 -12.72
CA GLU A 90 0.82 2.76 -14.11
C GLU A 90 -0.66 2.38 -14.17
N ALA A 91 -1.10 1.42 -13.35
CA ALA A 91 -2.51 0.99 -13.35
C ALA A 91 -3.48 2.09 -12.90
N PHE A 92 -3.01 3.02 -12.06
CA PHE A 92 -3.80 4.12 -11.54
C PHE A 92 -3.45 5.49 -12.15
N GLY A 93 -2.48 5.56 -13.06
CA GLY A 93 -2.11 6.78 -13.77
C GLY A 93 -1.37 7.82 -12.92
N TRP A 94 -0.60 7.36 -11.93
CA TRP A 94 0.19 8.20 -11.02
C TRP A 94 1.67 8.22 -11.38
N TRP A 95 2.39 9.21 -10.85
CA TRP A 95 3.73 9.58 -11.31
C TRP A 95 4.86 9.23 -10.35
N ASN A 96 4.59 8.44 -9.32
CA ASN A 96 5.57 8.00 -8.33
C ASN A 96 6.31 9.19 -7.67
N GLU A 97 5.59 10.27 -7.39
CA GLU A 97 6.15 11.48 -6.77
C GLU A 97 6.18 11.41 -5.24
N HIS A 98 5.41 10.48 -4.66
CA HIS A 98 5.23 10.38 -3.21
C HIS A 98 5.69 9.07 -2.59
N LEU A 99 5.76 9.08 -1.26
CA LEU A 99 6.02 7.89 -0.47
C LEU A 99 4.88 6.88 -0.57
N TYR A 100 5.24 5.61 -0.41
CA TYR A 100 4.30 4.51 -0.36
C TYR A 100 4.70 3.47 0.67
N ASN A 101 3.73 2.65 1.08
CA ASN A 101 4.02 1.39 1.75
C ASN A 101 2.93 0.34 1.53
N PHE A 102 3.29 -0.92 1.76
CA PHE A 102 2.33 -2.02 1.90
C PHE A 102 2.21 -2.45 3.37
N CYS A 103 0.99 -2.68 3.81
CA CYS A 103 0.67 -3.03 5.20
C CYS A 103 -0.55 -3.98 5.27
N ASP A 104 -0.80 -4.61 6.42
CA ASP A 104 -1.97 -5.47 6.61
C ASP A 104 -3.27 -4.67 6.71
N VAL A 105 -3.21 -3.51 7.36
CA VAL A 105 -4.26 -2.50 7.51
C VAL A 105 -3.57 -1.13 7.45
N PRO A 106 -4.18 -0.06 6.89
CA PRO A 106 -3.56 1.26 6.86
C PRO A 106 -3.06 1.68 8.24
N TYR A 107 -1.85 2.23 8.28
CA TYR A 107 -1.17 2.72 9.48
C TYR A 107 -0.94 1.67 10.57
N SER A 108 -1.14 0.40 10.25
CA SER A 108 -0.76 -0.70 11.12
C SER A 108 0.76 -0.75 11.26
N ARG A 109 1.24 -0.92 12.49
CA ARG A 109 2.66 -1.19 12.77
C ARG A 109 3.02 -2.67 12.72
N ALA A 110 2.08 -3.52 12.32
CA ALA A 110 2.23 -4.96 12.37
C ALA A 110 2.96 -5.53 11.14
N LEU A 111 2.84 -4.87 10.00
CA LEU A 111 3.53 -5.17 8.76
C LEU A 111 3.80 -3.87 8.02
N ASN A 112 5.07 -3.62 7.70
CA ASN A 112 5.49 -2.53 6.82
C ASN A 112 6.46 -3.04 5.75
N ILE A 113 6.03 -3.04 4.49
CA ILE A 113 6.89 -3.32 3.33
C ILE A 113 7.03 -2.00 2.57
N ALA A 114 8.23 -1.44 2.57
CA ALA A 114 8.54 -0.16 1.94
C ALA A 114 10.01 -0.13 1.53
N GLU A 115 10.43 0.91 0.84
CA GLU A 115 11.84 1.11 0.53
C GLU A 115 12.58 1.71 1.73
N PRO A 116 13.75 1.17 2.12
CA PRO A 116 14.57 1.77 3.16
C PRO A 116 15.03 3.18 2.79
N ARG A 117 15.00 4.09 3.76
CA ARG A 117 15.48 5.47 3.62
C ARG A 117 16.42 5.81 4.76
N GLU A 118 17.47 6.56 4.45
CA GLU A 118 18.49 6.92 5.45
C GLU A 118 17.95 7.85 6.56
N ASP A 119 16.92 8.63 6.26
CA ASP A 119 16.29 9.60 7.15
C ASP A 119 15.13 9.03 7.99
N ASP A 120 14.76 7.77 7.77
CA ASP A 120 13.69 7.12 8.51
C ASP A 120 14.15 6.69 9.91
N TRP A 121 13.34 7.01 10.91
CA TRP A 121 13.58 6.59 12.30
C TRP A 121 13.39 5.09 12.52
N GLN A 122 12.69 4.41 11.60
CA GLN A 122 12.38 3.00 11.68
C GLN A 122 12.47 2.35 10.30
N GLU A 123 13.34 1.35 10.20
CA GLU A 123 13.44 0.48 9.02
C GLU A 123 12.12 -0.26 8.74
N PRO A 124 11.77 -0.50 7.46
CA PRO A 124 10.66 -1.36 7.12
C PRO A 124 10.93 -2.81 7.57
N ASP A 125 9.86 -3.59 7.76
CA ASP A 125 9.99 -5.02 8.07
C ASP A 125 10.61 -5.80 6.92
N TYR A 126 10.31 -5.37 5.70
CA TYR A 126 10.84 -5.94 4.47
C TYR A 126 11.16 -4.81 3.48
N ASP A 127 12.34 -4.89 2.87
CA ASP A 127 12.77 -3.99 1.81
C ASP A 127 12.01 -4.29 0.51
N ALA A 128 11.17 -3.34 0.07
CA ALA A 128 10.33 -3.48 -1.11
C ALA A 128 11.15 -3.70 -2.40
N ARG A 129 12.40 -3.25 -2.45
CA ARG A 129 13.28 -3.37 -3.63
C ARG A 129 13.74 -4.81 -3.86
N THR A 130 13.80 -5.63 -2.81
CA THR A 130 14.37 -6.99 -2.87
C THR A 130 13.42 -8.10 -2.44
N TYR A 131 12.36 -7.74 -1.74
CA TYR A 131 11.33 -8.66 -1.25
C TYR A 131 10.28 -8.91 -2.33
N THR A 132 10.03 -10.18 -2.64
CA THR A 132 9.17 -10.57 -3.77
C THR A 132 7.74 -10.92 -3.36
N LEU A 133 6.81 -10.75 -4.31
CA LEU A 133 5.42 -11.21 -4.14
C LEU A 133 5.36 -12.72 -3.84
N GLY A 134 6.26 -13.50 -4.43
CA GLY A 134 6.39 -14.93 -4.21
C GLY A 134 6.79 -15.31 -2.79
N GLU A 135 7.65 -14.52 -2.15
CA GLU A 135 8.00 -14.69 -0.73
C GLU A 135 6.83 -14.36 0.20
N PHE A 136 6.02 -13.39 -0.18
CA PHE A 136 4.90 -12.94 0.65
C PHE A 136 3.66 -13.84 0.50
N PHE A 137 3.15 -13.98 -0.72
CA PHE A 137 1.88 -14.66 -1.00
C PHE A 137 2.02 -16.18 -1.13
N GLY A 138 3.21 -16.71 -1.44
CA GLY A 138 3.41 -18.16 -1.57
C GLY A 138 2.48 -18.79 -2.61
N ASP A 139 1.81 -19.89 -2.25
CA ASP A 139 0.79 -20.53 -3.08
C ASP A 139 -0.61 -19.88 -2.95
N GLY A 140 -0.73 -18.76 -2.23
CA GLY A 140 -1.99 -18.06 -1.97
C GLY A 140 -2.90 -18.72 -0.95
N SER A 141 -2.44 -19.73 -0.21
CA SER A 141 -3.26 -20.45 0.79
C SER A 141 -3.43 -19.68 2.11
N VAL A 142 -2.39 -18.95 2.55
CA VAL A 142 -2.36 -18.25 3.85
C VAL A 142 -2.84 -16.80 3.72
N THR A 143 -2.19 -16.04 2.85
CA THR A 143 -2.40 -14.59 2.73
C THR A 143 -3.16 -14.29 1.45
N LYS A 144 -4.29 -13.58 1.59
CA LYS A 144 -5.17 -13.23 0.47
C LYS A 144 -5.49 -11.75 0.34
N LYS A 145 -5.06 -10.93 1.30
CA LYS A 145 -5.35 -9.51 1.35
C LYS A 145 -4.11 -8.75 1.79
N LEU A 146 -3.97 -7.56 1.25
CA LEU A 146 -2.94 -6.59 1.59
C LEU A 146 -3.51 -5.19 1.38
N CYS A 147 -2.90 -4.21 2.01
CA CYS A 147 -3.18 -2.81 1.81
C CYS A 147 -1.97 -2.12 1.19
N TYR A 148 -2.22 -1.17 0.30
CA TYR A 148 -1.20 -0.28 -0.26
C TYR A 148 -1.63 1.17 -0.01
N VAL A 149 -0.76 1.95 0.60
CA VAL A 149 -0.99 3.38 0.84
C VAL A 149 0.03 4.14 0.01
N TYR A 150 -0.45 5.09 -0.77
CA TYR A 150 0.35 5.98 -1.61
C TYR A 150 0.01 7.42 -1.26
N ASP A 151 1.01 8.28 -1.27
CA ASP A 151 0.92 9.68 -0.87
C ASP A 151 0.40 9.83 0.57
N PHE A 152 1.32 10.05 1.51
CA PHE A 152 0.95 10.22 2.91
C PHE A 152 0.30 11.57 3.22
N GLY A 153 0.28 12.50 2.25
CA GLY A 153 -0.50 13.74 2.29
C GLY A 153 -1.95 13.50 1.88
N ASP A 154 -2.17 12.99 0.67
CA ASP A 154 -3.52 12.77 0.09
C ASP A 154 -4.20 11.47 0.54
N ASP A 155 -3.43 10.55 1.11
CA ASP A 155 -3.86 9.30 1.73
C ASP A 155 -4.58 8.31 0.79
N TRP A 156 -3.97 8.04 -0.37
CA TRP A 156 -4.52 7.10 -1.35
C TRP A 156 -4.38 5.64 -0.89
N THR A 157 -5.42 5.17 -0.20
CA THR A 157 -5.46 3.81 0.36
C THR A 157 -6.13 2.80 -0.59
N HIS A 158 -5.45 1.70 -0.86
CA HIS A 158 -5.90 0.62 -1.73
C HIS A 158 -6.09 -0.70 -1.00
N ASP A 159 -7.23 -1.34 -1.24
CA ASP A 159 -7.45 -2.75 -0.89
C ASP A 159 -6.95 -3.65 -2.02
N ILE A 160 -5.96 -4.48 -1.71
CA ILE A 160 -5.44 -5.51 -2.62
C ILE A 160 -5.99 -6.87 -2.19
N ALA A 161 -6.67 -7.56 -3.10
CA ALA A 161 -7.17 -8.91 -2.91
C ALA A 161 -6.54 -9.86 -3.92
N LEU A 162 -5.90 -10.93 -3.43
CA LEU A 162 -5.47 -12.05 -4.26
C LEU A 162 -6.70 -12.88 -4.65
N GLU A 163 -7.11 -12.78 -5.91
CA GLU A 163 -8.27 -13.51 -6.43
C GLU A 163 -7.89 -14.92 -6.89
N LYS A 164 -6.73 -15.08 -7.54
CA LYS A 164 -6.26 -16.36 -8.10
C LYS A 164 -4.75 -16.45 -8.12
N VAL A 165 -4.25 -17.69 -8.10
CA VAL A 165 -2.86 -18.06 -8.38
C VAL A 165 -2.90 -18.93 -9.64
N LEU A 166 -2.16 -18.54 -10.66
CA LEU A 166 -2.09 -19.23 -11.95
C LEU A 166 -0.76 -20.00 -12.01
N ASP A 167 -0.84 -21.30 -12.29
CA ASP A 167 0.32 -22.20 -12.32
C ASP A 167 1.26 -21.99 -13.54
N GLN A 168 1.05 -20.92 -14.31
CA GLN A 168 1.88 -20.53 -15.43
C GLN A 168 2.43 -19.13 -15.15
N PRO A 169 3.75 -18.96 -15.09
CA PRO A 169 4.36 -17.64 -14.95
C PRO A 169 4.19 -16.88 -16.27
N SER A 170 3.67 -15.66 -16.17
CA SER A 170 3.67 -14.70 -17.26
C SER A 170 5.07 -14.09 -17.40
N GLU A 171 5.41 -13.59 -18.58
CA GLU A 171 6.68 -12.91 -18.81
C GLU A 171 6.70 -11.53 -18.15
N HIS A 172 5.58 -10.82 -18.23
CA HIS A 172 5.38 -9.47 -17.71
C HIS A 172 4.11 -9.35 -16.86
N ALA A 173 3.94 -8.21 -16.19
CA ALA A 173 2.69 -7.85 -15.52
C ALA A 173 1.68 -7.31 -16.54
N THR A 174 0.38 -7.49 -16.30
CA THR A 174 -0.67 -7.10 -17.26
C THR A 174 -1.90 -6.58 -16.54
N CYS A 175 -2.44 -5.43 -16.95
CA CYS A 175 -3.79 -5.01 -16.57
C CYS A 175 -4.85 -5.68 -17.47
N THR A 176 -5.78 -6.42 -16.85
CA THR A 176 -6.77 -7.25 -17.57
C THR A 176 -8.18 -6.69 -17.53
N ALA A 177 -8.49 -5.84 -16.54
CA ALA A 177 -9.79 -5.20 -16.40
C ALA A 177 -9.69 -4.05 -15.39
N GLY A 178 -10.64 -3.13 -15.44
CA GLY A 178 -10.78 -2.08 -14.44
C GLY A 178 -12.08 -1.32 -14.61
N LYS A 179 -12.27 -0.31 -13.77
CA LYS A 179 -13.37 0.66 -13.87
C LYS A 179 -13.00 1.94 -13.13
N GLY A 180 -13.50 3.05 -13.64
CA GLY A 180 -13.43 4.36 -13.01
C GLY A 180 -12.12 5.07 -13.31
N ALA A 181 -12.23 6.33 -13.73
CA ALA A 181 -11.11 7.24 -13.90
C ALA A 181 -10.44 7.47 -12.55
N CYS A 182 -9.11 7.44 -12.51
CA CYS A 182 -8.37 7.69 -11.30
C CYS A 182 -8.34 9.18 -10.94
N PRO A 183 -8.18 9.52 -9.65
CA PRO A 183 -7.83 10.87 -9.26
C PRO A 183 -6.49 11.29 -9.88
N GLU A 184 -6.39 12.55 -10.28
CA GLU A 184 -5.10 13.14 -10.63
C GLU A 184 -4.16 13.15 -9.42
N GLU A 185 -2.86 13.11 -9.69
CA GLU A 185 -1.82 13.36 -8.69
C GLU A 185 -2.08 14.70 -7.98
N ASP A 186 -1.80 14.79 -6.68
CA ASP A 186 -1.92 16.01 -5.88
C ASP A 186 -3.30 16.68 -5.87
N CYS A 187 -4.38 15.95 -6.19
CA CYS A 187 -5.70 16.57 -6.23
C CYS A 187 -6.24 16.95 -4.85
N GLY A 188 -5.59 16.55 -3.74
CA GLY A 188 -6.03 16.82 -2.37
C GLY A 188 -6.87 15.67 -1.80
N GLY A 189 -6.53 14.43 -2.16
CA GLY A 189 -7.17 13.22 -1.69
C GLY A 189 -8.61 13.06 -2.19
N ILE A 190 -9.38 12.21 -1.51
CA ILE A 190 -10.75 11.86 -1.91
C ILE A 190 -11.66 13.08 -2.08
N TRP A 191 -11.48 14.11 -1.26
CA TRP A 191 -12.30 15.33 -1.35
C TRP A 191 -12.04 16.11 -2.63
N GLY A 192 -10.77 16.26 -3.01
CA GLY A 192 -10.39 16.86 -4.28
C GLY A 192 -10.96 16.10 -5.47
N TYR A 193 -10.84 14.78 -5.45
CA TYR A 193 -11.42 13.93 -6.49
C TYR A 193 -12.94 14.08 -6.62
N GLU A 194 -13.68 14.09 -5.51
CA GLU A 194 -15.12 14.31 -5.54
C GLU A 194 -15.47 15.69 -6.09
N GLN A 195 -14.69 16.73 -5.75
CA GLN A 195 -14.86 18.07 -6.31
C GLN A 195 -14.64 18.10 -7.83
N MET A 196 -13.60 17.44 -8.35
CA MET A 196 -13.35 17.36 -9.81
C MET A 196 -14.54 16.72 -10.56
N LYS A 197 -15.16 15.69 -9.96
CA LYS A 197 -16.36 15.07 -10.53
C LYS A 197 -17.56 16.01 -10.53
N GLU A 198 -17.73 16.79 -9.47
CA GLU A 198 -18.82 17.76 -9.34
C GLU A 198 -18.67 18.93 -10.31
N THR A 199 -17.44 19.40 -10.54
CA THR A 199 -17.14 20.50 -11.48
C THR A 199 -17.09 20.03 -12.94
N GLY A 200 -16.96 18.73 -13.17
CA GLY A 200 -16.84 18.13 -14.51
C GLY A 200 -15.44 18.28 -15.10
N GLU A 201 -14.43 18.52 -14.25
CA GLU A 201 -13.01 18.50 -14.64
C GLU A 201 -12.55 17.09 -15.01
N ILE A 202 -13.19 16.07 -14.45
CA ILE A 202 -12.94 14.67 -14.78
C ILE A 202 -14.23 13.95 -15.21
N ASP A 203 -14.16 13.18 -16.30
CA ASP A 203 -15.16 12.13 -16.57
C ASP A 203 -14.82 10.90 -15.71
N ALA A 204 -15.51 10.76 -14.58
CA ALA A 204 -15.29 9.68 -13.63
C ALA A 204 -15.44 8.26 -14.23
N THR A 205 -16.06 8.13 -15.41
CA THR A 205 -16.26 6.86 -16.10
C THR A 205 -15.17 6.54 -17.11
N ASP A 206 -14.32 7.51 -17.45
CA ASP A 206 -13.28 7.39 -18.47
C ASP A 206 -12.15 6.48 -17.98
N PHE A 207 -12.12 5.27 -18.52
CA PHE A 207 -11.10 4.28 -18.20
C PHE A 207 -10.88 3.38 -19.40
N ASP A 208 -9.69 3.49 -19.99
CA ASP A 208 -9.24 2.61 -21.05
C ASP A 208 -8.31 1.52 -20.47
N VAL A 209 -8.75 0.27 -20.58
CA VAL A 209 -7.97 -0.87 -20.09
C VAL A 209 -6.81 -1.20 -21.02
N ASP A 210 -6.90 -0.89 -22.30
CA ASP A 210 -5.88 -1.25 -23.28
C ASP A 210 -4.69 -0.27 -23.18
N GLU A 211 -4.94 1.02 -22.96
CA GLU A 211 -3.90 2.01 -22.64
C GLU A 211 -3.14 1.64 -21.36
N VAL A 212 -3.88 1.36 -20.28
CA VAL A 212 -3.28 0.95 -19.01
C VAL A 212 -2.55 -0.39 -19.14
N ARG A 213 -3.03 -1.29 -20.01
CA ARG A 213 -2.33 -2.55 -20.27
C ARG A 213 -0.96 -2.26 -20.87
N GLU A 214 -0.90 -1.49 -21.96
CA GLU A 214 0.34 -1.18 -22.66
C GLU A 214 1.40 -0.64 -21.69
N ALA A 215 1.06 0.34 -20.85
CA ALA A 215 1.99 0.89 -19.85
C ALA A 215 2.49 -0.17 -18.84
N VAL A 216 1.59 -1.01 -18.31
CA VAL A 216 1.94 -2.03 -17.31
C VAL A 216 2.80 -3.15 -17.89
N GLU A 217 2.63 -3.52 -19.16
CA GLU A 217 3.39 -4.62 -19.78
C GLU A 217 4.87 -4.26 -20.04
N GLU A 218 5.21 -2.97 -20.10
CA GLU A 218 6.59 -2.49 -20.31
C GLU A 218 7.42 -2.42 -19.02
N LEU A 219 6.79 -2.60 -17.85
CA LEU A 219 7.48 -2.47 -16.57
C LEU A 219 8.43 -3.65 -16.30
N PRO A 220 9.66 -3.38 -15.80
CA PRO A 220 10.54 -4.44 -15.31
C PRO A 220 10.03 -4.98 -13.96
N TYR A 221 10.51 -6.17 -13.59
CA TYR A 221 10.04 -6.89 -12.40
C TYR A 221 10.39 -6.21 -11.07
N ASP A 222 11.41 -5.34 -11.07
CA ASP A 222 11.90 -4.59 -9.93
C ASP A 222 11.39 -3.14 -9.86
N GLY A 223 10.67 -2.68 -10.89
CA GLY A 223 9.96 -1.40 -10.89
C GLY A 223 10.77 -0.26 -11.48
N TYR A 224 10.55 0.95 -10.95
CA TYR A 224 11.31 2.12 -11.40
C TYR A 224 12.76 2.04 -10.97
N GLU A 225 13.66 2.61 -11.77
CA GLU A 225 15.04 2.81 -11.34
C GLU A 225 15.05 3.67 -10.07
N PRO A 226 15.84 3.30 -9.04
CA PRO A 226 15.99 4.13 -7.85
C PRO A 226 16.54 5.52 -8.22
N TRP A 227 15.91 6.56 -7.68
CA TRP A 227 16.34 7.95 -7.85
C TRP A 227 17.71 8.23 -7.21
#